data_AF-A0A564XH60-F1
#
_entry.id   AF-A0A564XH60-F1
#
_cell.length_a   1.000
_cell.length_b   1.000
_cell.length_c   1.000
_cell.angle_alpha   90.00
_cell.angle_beta   90.00
_cell.angle_gamma   90.00
#
_symmetry.space_group_name_H-M   'P 1'
#
loop_
_entity.id
_entity.type
_entity.pdbx_description
1 polymer ?
#
loop_
_entity_poly.entity_id
_entity_poly.type
_entity_poly.pdbx_seq_one_letter_code
_entity_poly.pdbx_strand_id
1 'polypeptide(L)'
;MSLRIEIGDKWVITSDQYQFILNEKKVVKSGKKAGEEWLDTIGYYPKINQLISGLIHHHIQQTSITTLDAMATEIERIGEMCASSIKAAA
;
A
#
# COMPACT_ATOMS: atom_id res chain seq x y z
N MET A 1 -13.64 -9.06 9.72
CA MET A 1 -12.51 -9.92 9.28
C MET A 1 -11.23 -9.13 9.53
N SER A 2 -10.22 -9.69 10.19
CA SER A 2 -8.94 -8.99 10.39
C SER A 2 -7.99 -9.34 9.24
N LEU A 3 -8.10 -8.63 8.12
CA LEU A 3 -7.13 -8.70 7.03
C LEU A 3 -5.92 -7.84 7.40
N ARG A 4 -4.71 -8.34 7.20
CA ARG A 4 -3.48 -7.54 7.20
C ARG A 4 -2.50 -8.12 6.18
N ILE A 5 -2.29 -7.41 5.08
CA ILE A 5 -1.38 -7.81 4.00
C ILE A 5 -0.37 -6.69 3.79
N GLU A 6 0.91 -7.01 3.90
CA GLU A 6 2.00 -6.08 3.56
C GLU A 6 2.34 -6.19 2.08
N ILE A 7 2.36 -5.06 1.37
CA ILE A 7 2.68 -4.97 -0.05
C ILE A 7 4.01 -4.23 -0.18
N GLY A 8 5.08 -5.01 -0.35
CA GLY A 8 6.46 -4.52 -0.20
C GLY A 8 6.72 -3.93 1.17
N ASP A 9 7.62 -2.96 1.23
CA ASP A 9 8.06 -2.38 2.51
C ASP A 9 7.16 -1.25 3.01
N LYS A 10 6.37 -0.66 2.10
CA LYS A 10 5.72 0.63 2.32
C LYS A 10 4.22 0.53 2.57
N TRP A 11 3.51 -0.35 1.89
CA TRP A 11 2.05 -0.34 1.91
C TRP A 11 1.51 -1.48 2.76
N VAL A 12 0.44 -1.22 3.51
CA VAL A 12 -0.25 -2.23 4.31
C VAL A 12 -1.75 -2.13 4.07
N ILE A 13 -2.33 -3.22 3.57
CA ILE A 13 -3.77 -3.37 3.41
C ILE A 13 -4.32 -3.98 4.69
N THR A 14 -5.28 -3.30 5.29
CA THR A 14 -6.06 -3.85 6.41
C THR A 14 -7.55 -3.83 6.10
N SER A 15 -8.38 -4.44 6.96
CA SER A 15 -9.83 -4.32 6.85
C SER A 15 -10.48 -4.22 8.21
N ASP A 16 -11.60 -3.52 8.26
CA ASP A 16 -12.55 -3.60 9.37
C ASP A 16 -13.80 -4.39 8.93
N GLN A 17 -14.92 -4.20 9.63
CA GLN A 17 -16.20 -4.86 9.29
C GLN A 17 -16.94 -4.23 8.10
N TYR A 18 -16.55 -3.02 7.68
CA TYR A 18 -17.24 -2.22 6.67
C TYR A 18 -16.45 -2.08 5.37
N GLN A 19 -15.11 -2.04 5.45
CA GLN A 19 -14.28 -1.61 4.33
C GLN A 19 -12.84 -2.14 4.40
N PHE A 20 -12.15 -2.02 3.26
CA PHE A 20 -10.71 -2.17 3.17
C PHE A 20 -10.02 -0.84 3.41
N ILE A 21 -8.84 -0.88 4.02
CA ILE A 21 -8.10 0.30 4.46
C ILE A 21 -6.69 0.21 3.88
N LEU A 22 -6.32 1.21 3.07
CA LEU A 22 -4.95 1.37 2.60
C LEU A 22 -4.17 2.19 3.61
N ASN A 23 -3.04 1.66 4.07
CA ASN A 23 -2.13 2.36 4.97
C ASN A 23 -0.73 2.45 4.38
N GLU A 24 -0.02 3.51 4.74
CA GLU A 24 1.42 3.66 4.56
C GLU A 24 2.11 3.30 5.88
N LYS A 25 3.08 2.38 5.83
CA LYS A 25 3.97 2.06 6.94
C LYS A 25 5.00 3.18 7.07
N LYS A 26 5.04 3.83 8.24
CA LYS A 26 5.98 4.91 8.55
C LYS A 26 6.81 4.56 9.78
N VAL A 27 8.07 5.00 9.77
CA VAL A 27 8.99 4.85 10.89
C VAL A 27 9.17 6.22 11.55
N VAL A 28 9.03 6.29 12.87
CA VAL A 28 9.32 7.50 13.62
C VAL A 28 10.82 7.80 13.53
N LYS A 29 11.16 8.97 12.99
CA LYS A 29 12.56 9.33 12.69
C LYS A 29 13.33 9.91 13.89
N SER A 30 12.64 10.43 14.90
CA SER A 30 13.28 11.14 16.02
C SER A 30 12.43 11.12 17.29
N GLY A 31 13.07 11.45 18.43
CA GLY A 31 12.42 11.47 19.73
C GLY A 31 12.43 10.12 20.44
N LYS A 32 11.72 10.01 21.57
CA LYS A 32 11.72 8.82 22.44
C LYS A 32 11.21 7.53 21.78
N LYS A 33 10.48 7.67 20.69
CA LYS A 33 9.87 6.58 19.91
C LYS A 33 10.58 6.34 18.58
N ALA A 34 11.77 6.90 18.39
CA ALA A 34 12.52 6.70 17.15
C ALA A 34 12.72 5.21 16.87
N GLY A 35 12.43 4.79 15.64
CA GLY A 35 12.44 3.38 15.23
C GLY A 35 11.11 2.64 15.38
N GLU A 36 10.11 3.20 16.07
CA GLU A 36 8.77 2.61 16.11
C GLU A 36 8.07 2.74 14.75
N GLU A 37 7.45 1.65 14.28
CA GLU A 37 6.61 1.62 13.10
C GLU A 37 5.16 1.97 13.46
N TRP A 38 4.51 2.75 12.59
CA TRP A 38 3.08 3.02 12.68
C TRP A 38 2.44 3.03 11.30
N LEU A 39 1.12 2.82 11.26
CA LEU A 39 0.33 2.83 10.04
C LEU A 39 -0.37 4.18 9.89
N ASP A 40 -0.08 4.88 8.81
CA ASP A 40 -0.78 6.11 8.42
C ASP A 40 -1.88 5.77 7.43
N THR A 41 -3.13 6.04 7.77
CA THR A 41 -4.26 5.69 6.92
C THR A 41 -4.38 6.65 5.75
N ILE A 42 -4.32 6.09 4.55
CA ILE A 42 -4.37 6.82 3.28
C ILE A 42 -5.80 6.91 2.77
N GLY A 43 -6.56 5.83 2.88
CA GLY A 43 -7.92 5.79 2.36
C GLY A 43 -8.70 4.56 2.78
N TYR A 44 -10.03 4.74 2.75
CA TYR A 44 -11.02 3.72 3.05
C TYR A 44 -11.78 3.37 1.77
N TYR A 45 -11.90 2.08 1.48
CA TYR A 45 -12.39 1.57 0.21
C TYR A 45 -13.43 0.46 0.44
N PRO A 46 -14.69 0.64 -0.01
CA PRO A 46 -15.73 -0.37 0.11
C PRO A 46 -15.43 -1.66 -0.68
N LYS A 47 -14.60 -1.58 -1.73
CA LYS A 47 -14.26 -2.71 -2.60
C LYS A 47 -12.76 -2.83 -2.81
N ILE A 48 -12.26 -4.06 -2.88
CA ILE A 48 -10.83 -4.34 -3.04
C ILE A 48 -10.25 -3.75 -4.32
N ASN A 49 -10.97 -3.77 -5.43
CA ASN A 49 -10.50 -3.20 -6.70
C ASN A 49 -10.29 -1.68 -6.61
N GLN A 50 -11.16 -0.98 -5.86
CA GLN A 50 -10.99 0.46 -5.61
C GLN A 50 -9.75 0.73 -4.76
N LEU A 51 -9.49 -0.12 -3.76
CA LEU A 51 -8.27 -0.03 -2.97
C LEU A 51 -7.02 -0.21 -3.82
N ILE A 52 -7.00 -1.23 -4.70
CA ILE A 52 -5.85 -1.49 -5.58
C ILE A 52 -5.61 -0.29 -6.50
N SER A 53 -6.65 0.30 -7.09
CA SER A 53 -6.52 1.55 -7.87
C SER A 53 -5.97 2.70 -7.02
N GLY A 54 -6.43 2.84 -5.77
CA GLY A 54 -5.91 3.83 -4.82
C GLY A 54 -4.42 3.62 -4.51
N LEU A 55 -4.01 2.38 -4.25
CA LEU A 55 -2.61 2.02 -4.00
C LEU A 55 -1.72 2.40 -5.18
N ILE A 56 -2.10 2.02 -6.40
CA ILE A 56 -1.35 2.36 -7.61
C ILE A 56 -1.23 3.88 -7.78
N HIS A 57 -2.35 4.60 -7.62
CA HIS A 57 -2.38 6.05 -7.74
C HIS A 57 -1.44 6.75 -6.75
N HIS A 58 -1.52 6.39 -5.47
CA HIS A 58 -0.66 6.96 -4.43
C HIS A 58 0.80 6.59 -4.61
N HIS A 59 1.09 5.36 -5.08
CA HIS A 59 2.46 4.97 -5.37
C HIS A 59 3.06 5.82 -6.49
N ILE A 60 2.38 5.93 -7.63
CA ILE A 60 2.85 6.70 -8.79
C ILE A 60 3.05 8.17 -8.41
N GLN A 61 2.11 8.79 -7.70
CA GLN A 61 2.24 10.20 -7.27
C GLN A 61 3.47 10.46 -6.39
N GLN A 62 3.96 9.45 -5.68
CA GLN A 62 5.13 9.54 -4.83
C GLN A 62 6.43 9.15 -5.56
N THR A 63 6.34 8.70 -6.81
CA THR A 63 7.51 8.43 -7.66
C THR A 63 7.90 9.66 -8.48
N SER A 64 9.17 9.76 -8.86
CA SER A 64 9.67 10.81 -9.77
C SER A 64 9.58 10.40 -11.25
N ILE A 65 8.58 9.60 -11.61
CA ILE A 65 8.40 9.08 -12.97
C ILE A 65 7.85 10.19 -13.88
N THR A 66 8.52 10.44 -15.01
CA THR A 66 8.20 11.53 -15.94
C THR A 66 7.74 11.05 -17.32
N THR A 67 7.75 9.73 -17.57
CA THR A 67 7.35 9.16 -18.87
C THR A 67 6.24 8.12 -18.70
N LEU A 68 5.38 8.00 -19.72
CA LEU A 68 4.25 7.06 -19.70
C LEU A 68 4.70 5.60 -19.72
N ASP A 69 5.78 5.30 -20.44
CA ASP A 69 6.35 3.95 -20.52
C ASP A 69 6.90 3.47 -19.17
N ALA A 70 7.64 4.34 -18.47
CA ALA A 70 8.10 4.05 -17.12
C ALA A 70 6.95 3.95 -16.12
N MET A 71 5.87 4.71 -16.31
CA MET A 71 4.66 4.61 -15.49
C MET A 71 3.96 3.27 -15.69
N ALA A 72 3.84 2.80 -16.94
CA ALA A 72 3.27 1.48 -17.25
C ALA A 72 4.09 0.35 -16.61
N THR A 73 5.42 0.41 -16.76
CA THR A 73 6.35 -0.55 -16.13
C THR A 73 6.17 -0.57 -14.60
N GLU A 74 6.02 0.60 -13.98
CA GLU A 74 5.84 0.67 -12.53
C GLU A 74 4.47 0.12 -12.07
N ILE A 75 3.41 0.35 -12.85
CA ILE A 75 2.09 -0.24 -12.58
C ILE A 75 2.17 -1.78 -12.60
N GLU A 76 2.85 -2.36 -13.58
CA GLU A 76 3.05 -3.81 -13.68
C GLU A 76 3.81 -4.34 -12.47
N ARG A 77 4.91 -3.69 -12.09
CA ARG A 77 5.72 -4.03 -10.91
C ARG A 77 4.88 -4.05 -9.63
N ILE A 78 4.03 -3.05 -9.42
CA ILE A 78 3.11 -3.00 -8.27
C ILE A 78 2.12 -4.17 -8.32
N GLY A 79 1.60 -4.51 -9.52
CA GLY A 79 0.72 -5.65 -9.72
C GLY A 79 1.36 -6.97 -9.28
N GLU A 80 2.62 -7.19 -9.63
CA GLU A 80 3.39 -8.37 -9.23
C GLU A 80 3.64 -8.42 -7.72
N MET A 81 3.94 -7.28 -7.09
CA MET A 81 4.07 -7.18 -5.63
C MET A 81 2.76 -7.57 -4.95
N CYS A 82 1.63 -7.04 -5.42
CA CYS A 82 0.32 -7.38 -4.91
C CYS A 82 0.05 -8.89 -5.01
N ALA A 83 0.29 -9.47 -6.19
CA ALA A 83 0.08 -10.90 -6.43
C ALA A 83 0.95 -11.78 -5.50
N SER A 84 2.21 -11.38 -5.29
CA SER A 84 3.16 -12.12 -4.44
C SER A 84 2.75 -12.06 -2.96
N SER A 85 2.43 -10.88 -2.45
CA SER A 85 2.01 -10.70 -1.06
C SER A 85 0.68 -11.37 -0.73
N ILE A 86 -0.30 -11.33 -1.65
CA ILE A 86 -1.60 -11.96 -1.44
C ILE A 86 -1.47 -13.49 -1.40
N LYS A 87 -0.65 -14.08 -2.28
CA LYS A 87 -0.37 -15.53 -2.25
C LYS A 87 0.32 -15.97 -0.96
N ALA A 88 1.20 -15.14 -0.41
CA ALA A 88 1.90 -15.44 0.84
C ALA A 88 1.00 -15.34 2.08
N ALA A 89 -0.13 -14.63 1.99
CA ALA A 89 -1.07 -14.43 3.10
C ALA A 89 -2.22 -15.46 3.13
N ALA A 90 -2.32 -16.34 2.14
CA ALA A 90 -3.35 -17.38 1.98
C ALA A 90 -2.80 -18.77 2.35
#